data_AF-A0A1V4T0E3-F1
#
_entry.id   AF-A0A1V4T0E3-F1
#
_cell.length_a   1.000
_cell.length_b   1.000
_cell.length_c   1.000
_cell.angle_alpha   90.00
_cell.angle_beta   90.00
_cell.angle_gamma   90.00
#
_symmetry.space_group_name_H-M   'P 1'
#
loop_
_entity.id
_entity.type
_entity.pdbx_description
1 polymer ?
#
loop_
_entity_poly.entity_id
_entity_poly.type
_entity_poly.pdbx_seq_one_letter_code
_entity_poly.pdbx_strand_id
1 'polypeptide(L)'
;MALIDEIKTRKGITTATLDNLIQALITNTQNYLTTVYGVPPDNLTDIDFITQDIVIERLNRMDNEGFTSASQDGYSFTVDYASVFEKYTDMINAYLESKGLETYDNTKLAFIGY
;
A
#
# COMPACT_ATOMS: atom_id res chain seq x y z
N MET A 1 11.86 -13.60 8.28
CA MET A 1 10.41 -13.85 8.37
C MET A 1 9.79 -13.26 7.10
N ALA A 2 8.79 -13.88 6.48
CA ALA A 2 8.19 -13.29 5.30
C ALA A 2 7.24 -12.15 5.70
N LEU A 3 7.12 -11.13 4.85
CA LEU A 3 6.25 -9.97 5.08
C LEU A 3 4.80 -10.37 5.41
N ILE A 4 4.30 -11.42 4.75
CA ILE A 4 2.98 -12.00 5.01
C ILE A 4 2.87 -12.58 6.43
N ASP A 5 3.91 -13.24 6.96
CA ASP A 5 3.91 -13.79 8.32
C ASP A 5 3.90 -12.68 9.37
N GLU A 6 4.59 -11.58 9.12
CA GLU A 6 4.57 -10.40 10.00
C GLU A 6 3.18 -9.76 10.06
N ILE A 7 2.52 -9.58 8.91
CA ILE A 7 1.16 -9.04 8.84
C ILE A 7 0.17 -9.96 9.56
N LYS A 8 0.27 -11.28 9.34
CA LYS A 8 -0.57 -12.28 10.02
C LYS A 8 -0.37 -12.26 11.53
N THR A 9 0.88 -12.21 11.98
CA THR A 9 1.24 -12.13 13.40
C THR A 9 0.62 -10.89 14.05
N ARG A 10 0.76 -9.71 13.42
CA ARG A 10 0.22 -8.44 13.97
C ARG A 10 -1.31 -8.40 14.01
N LYS A 11 -1.98 -9.05 13.05
CA LYS A 11 -3.44 -9.14 12.99
C LYS A 11 -4.02 -10.29 13.83
N GLY A 12 -3.19 -11.15 14.41
CA GLY A 12 -3.64 -12.37 15.09
C GLY A 12 -4.29 -13.39 14.15
N ILE A 13 -3.97 -13.35 12.86
CA ILE A 13 -4.49 -14.28 11.85
C ILE A 13 -3.69 -15.58 11.94
N THR A 14 -4.33 -16.64 12.41
CA THR A 14 -3.71 -17.97 12.58
C THR A 14 -4.03 -18.94 11.44
N THR A 15 -4.98 -18.59 10.57
CA THR A 15 -5.42 -19.44 9.44
C THR A 15 -4.81 -18.96 8.13
N ALA A 16 -4.73 -19.86 7.15
CA ALA A 16 -4.22 -19.54 5.80
C ALA A 16 -5.31 -18.98 4.86
N THR A 17 -6.55 -18.80 5.33
CA THR A 17 -7.71 -18.44 4.50
C THR A 17 -7.56 -17.08 3.83
N LEU A 18 -6.82 -16.17 4.46
CA LEU A 18 -6.61 -14.80 3.97
C LEU A 18 -5.27 -14.63 3.23
N ASP A 19 -4.46 -15.68 3.09
CA ASP A 19 -3.08 -15.54 2.57
C ASP A 19 -3.07 -14.98 1.14
N ASN A 20 -3.97 -15.44 0.27
CA ASN A 20 -4.09 -14.91 -1.09
C ASN A 20 -4.53 -13.43 -1.11
N LEU A 21 -5.42 -13.04 -0.21
CA LEU A 21 -5.87 -11.65 -0.09
C LEU A 21 -4.73 -10.76 0.42
N ILE A 22 -4.04 -11.18 1.47
CA ILE A 22 -2.89 -10.46 2.04
C ILE A 22 -1.80 -10.32 0.98
N GLN A 23 -1.50 -11.39 0.24
CA GLN A 23 -0.52 -11.35 -0.85
C GLN A 23 -0.93 -10.36 -1.95
N ALA A 24 -2.20 -10.34 -2.35
CA ALA A 24 -2.70 -9.38 -3.33
C ALA A 24 -2.58 -7.92 -2.84
N LEU A 25 -2.88 -7.67 -1.55
CA LEU A 25 -2.74 -6.34 -0.94
C LEU A 25 -1.28 -5.89 -0.87
N ILE A 26 -0.36 -6.79 -0.50
CA ILE A 26 1.09 -6.54 -0.52
C ILE A 26 1.53 -6.16 -1.94
N THR A 27 1.22 -7.00 -2.92
CA THR A 27 1.61 -6.77 -4.32
C THR A 27 1.10 -5.44 -4.84
N ASN A 28 -0.18 -5.11 -4.58
CA ASN A 28 -0.74 -3.83 -4.99
C ASN A 28 -0.04 -2.64 -4.32
N THR A 29 0.36 -2.79 -3.05
CA THR A 29 1.02 -1.72 -2.28
C THR A 29 2.44 -1.48 -2.80
N GLN A 30 3.19 -2.54 -3.06
CA GLN A 30 4.52 -2.47 -3.68
C GLN A 30 4.45 -1.92 -5.12
N ASN A 31 3.44 -2.31 -5.89
CA ASN A 31 3.20 -1.73 -7.22
C ASN A 31 2.92 -0.22 -7.13
N TYR A 32 2.18 0.24 -6.13
CA TYR A 32 1.93 1.67 -5.94
C TYR A 32 3.20 2.43 -5.55
N LEU A 33 4.00 1.89 -4.62
CA LEU A 33 5.29 2.47 -4.24
C LEU A 33 6.26 2.58 -5.43
N THR A 34 6.31 1.56 -6.28
CA THR A 34 7.17 1.56 -7.46
C THR A 34 6.66 2.49 -8.56
N THR A 35 5.37 2.46 -8.87
CA THR A 35 4.80 3.19 -10.02
C THR A 35 4.51 4.65 -9.72
N VAL A 36 4.02 4.97 -8.52
CA VAL A 36 3.60 6.33 -8.15
C VAL A 36 4.73 7.06 -7.43
N TYR A 37 5.34 6.42 -6.43
CA TYR A 37 6.42 7.03 -5.65
C TYR A 37 7.81 6.83 -6.25
N GLY A 38 7.96 6.01 -7.30
CA GLY A 38 9.25 5.78 -7.94
C GLY A 38 10.24 5.01 -7.07
N VAL A 39 9.78 4.30 -6.03
CA VAL A 39 10.66 3.47 -5.20
C VAL A 39 11.16 2.28 -6.03
N PRO A 40 12.49 2.08 -6.17
CA PRO A 40 13.01 0.94 -6.92
C PRO A 40 12.58 -0.41 -6.31
N PRO A 41 12.34 -1.47 -7.10
CA PRO A 41 11.97 -2.78 -6.58
C PRO A 41 12.95 -3.34 -5.54
N ASP A 42 14.26 -3.18 -5.79
CA ASP A 42 15.33 -3.63 -4.88
C ASP A 42 15.36 -2.86 -3.55
N ASN A 43 14.66 -1.74 -3.48
CA ASN A 43 14.61 -0.81 -2.34
C ASN A 43 13.30 -0.94 -1.54
N LEU A 44 12.37 -1.80 -1.95
CA LEU A 44 11.08 -1.98 -1.27
C LEU A 44 11.23 -2.56 0.13
N THR A 45 12.18 -3.48 0.32
CA THR A 45 12.41 -4.13 1.62
C THR A 45 12.85 -3.15 2.70
N ASP A 46 13.52 -2.05 2.33
CA ASP A 46 13.95 -1.01 3.27
C ASP A 46 12.76 -0.25 3.88
N ILE A 47 11.61 -0.25 3.19
CA ILE A 47 10.38 0.41 3.61
C ILE A 47 9.21 -0.57 3.78
N ASP A 48 9.50 -1.86 3.99
CA ASP A 48 8.47 -2.90 4.15
C ASP A 48 7.52 -2.58 5.30
N PHE A 49 7.96 -1.87 6.33
CA PHE A 49 7.11 -1.41 7.42
C PHE A 49 5.96 -0.50 6.96
N ILE A 50 6.15 0.28 5.87
CA ILE A 50 5.09 1.07 5.22
C ILE A 50 4.09 0.12 4.57
N THR A 51 4.58 -0.86 3.82
CA THR A 51 3.75 -1.89 3.20
C THR A 51 2.94 -2.65 4.25
N GLN A 52 3.55 -3.02 5.37
CA GLN A 52 2.88 -3.68 6.50
C GLN A 52 1.72 -2.84 7.03
N ASP A 53 1.96 -1.57 7.35
CA ASP A 53 0.93 -0.73 7.96
C ASP A 53 -0.24 -0.47 7.00
N ILE A 54 0.04 -0.19 5.72
CA ILE A 54 -0.99 0.00 4.70
C ILE A 54 -1.84 -1.27 4.55
N VAL A 55 -1.21 -2.44 4.48
CA VAL A 55 -1.94 -3.71 4.34
C VAL A 55 -2.79 -3.98 5.60
N ILE A 56 -2.26 -3.74 6.79
CA ILE A 56 -3.00 -3.89 8.06
C ILE A 56 -4.21 -2.96 8.11
N GLU A 57 -4.05 -1.69 7.75
CA GLU A 57 -5.15 -0.72 7.73
C GLU A 57 -6.25 -1.15 6.75
N ARG A 58 -5.87 -1.66 5.58
CA ARG A 58 -6.84 -2.12 4.57
C ARG A 58 -7.59 -3.37 5.01
N LEU A 59 -6.90 -4.31 5.66
CA LEU A 59 -7.56 -5.45 6.28
C LEU A 59 -8.54 -4.98 7.37
N ASN A 60 -8.15 -4.01 8.21
CA ASN A 60 -9.04 -3.44 9.22
C ASN A 60 -10.27 -2.76 8.61
N ARG A 61 -10.13 -2.03 7.49
CA ARG A 61 -11.26 -1.44 6.76
C ARG A 61 -12.21 -2.52 6.24
N MET A 62 -11.67 -3.56 5.60
CA MET A 62 -12.46 -4.71 5.10
C MET A 62 -13.18 -5.48 6.22
N ASP A 63 -12.54 -5.63 7.39
CA ASP A 63 -13.18 -6.25 8.57
C ASP A 63 -14.33 -5.38 9.11
N ASN A 64 -14.18 -4.05 9.10
CA ASN A 64 -15.11 -3.11 9.70
C ASN A 64 -16.30 -2.74 8.79
N GLU A 65 -16.13 -2.83 7.47
CA GLU A 65 -17.22 -2.65 6.49
C GLU A 65 -18.15 -3.88 6.41
N GLY A 66 -17.81 -4.96 7.13
CA GLY A 66 -18.45 -6.25 7.01
C GLY A 66 -18.14 -6.87 5.65
N PHE A 67 -18.06 -8.19 5.61
CA PHE A 67 -18.05 -8.98 4.38
C PHE A 67 -19.44 -8.89 3.68
N THR A 68 -19.95 -7.67 3.47
CA THR A 68 -21.22 -7.38 2.81
C THR A 68 -20.94 -7.38 1.32
N SER A 69 -21.12 -8.56 0.74
CA SER A 69 -21.33 -8.83 -0.68
C SER A 69 -21.73 -7.61 -1.51
N ALA A 70 -20.78 -6.99 -2.19
CA ALA A 70 -21.05 -6.14 -3.34
C ALA A 70 -19.83 -6.11 -4.27
N SER A 71 -19.64 -7.22 -5.00
CA SER A 71 -19.28 -7.10 -6.41
C SER A 71 -20.43 -6.36 -7.12
N GLN A 72 -20.54 -5.05 -6.95
CA GLN A 72 -21.41 -4.19 -7.76
C GLN A 72 -20.58 -3.03 -8.28
N ASP A 73 -20.62 -2.92 -9.60
CA ASP A 73 -20.13 -1.82 -10.41
C ASP A 73 -18.63 -1.53 -10.37
N GLY A 74 -17.98 -1.78 -11.51
CA GLY A 74 -16.56 -1.53 -11.77
C GLY A 74 -16.16 -0.05 -11.77
N TYR A 75 -16.46 0.69 -10.72
CA TYR A 75 -16.04 2.07 -10.52
C TYR A 75 -15.67 2.34 -9.06
N SER A 76 -14.41 2.76 -8.88
CA SER A 76 -13.85 3.45 -7.70
C SER A 76 -13.47 2.66 -6.44
N PHE A 77 -12.60 1.66 -6.58
CA PHE A 77 -11.67 1.28 -5.49
C PHE A 77 -10.35 2.08 -5.54
N THR A 78 -10.15 2.89 -6.59
CA THR A 78 -8.89 3.58 -6.86
C THR A 78 -8.72 4.87 -6.04
N VAL A 79 -9.82 5.52 -5.64
CA VAL A 79 -9.78 6.83 -4.98
C VAL A 79 -9.35 6.72 -3.51
N ASP A 80 -9.74 5.65 -2.82
CA ASP A 80 -9.37 5.41 -1.42
C ASP A 80 -7.94 4.83 -1.28
N TYR A 81 -7.37 4.30 -2.36
CA TYR A 81 -6.02 3.74 -2.37
C TYR A 81 -4.95 4.82 -2.22
N ALA A 82 -5.15 6.01 -2.78
CA ALA A 82 -4.17 7.09 -2.69
C ALA A 82 -4.12 7.71 -1.28
N SER A 83 -5.28 7.84 -0.63
CA SER A 83 -5.40 8.52 0.68
C SER A 83 -4.63 7.82 1.80
N VAL A 84 -4.57 6.49 1.77
CA VAL A 84 -3.77 5.70 2.73
C VAL A 84 -2.26 5.91 2.58
N PHE A 85 -1.78 6.37 1.42
CA PHE A 85 -0.37 6.72 1.22
C PHE A 85 -0.07 8.17 1.56
N GLU A 86 -1.06 9.06 1.58
CA GLU A 86 -0.83 10.49 1.86
C GLU A 86 -0.11 10.68 3.20
N LYS A 87 -0.51 9.94 4.25
CA LYS A 87 0.15 9.94 5.57
C LYS A 87 1.60 9.44 5.57
N TYR A 88 2.02 8.75 4.51
CA TYR A 88 3.36 8.22 4.32
C TYR A 88 4.22 9.03 3.35
N THR A 89 3.63 10.01 2.66
CA THR A 89 4.30 10.79 1.61
C THR A 89 5.61 11.41 2.09
N ASP A 90 5.59 12.15 3.21
CA ASP A 90 6.78 12.80 3.75
C ASP A 90 7.90 11.80 4.08
N MET A 91 7.52 10.64 4.63
CA MET A 91 8.47 9.62 5.02
C MET A 91 9.04 8.87 3.82
N ILE A 92 8.21 8.60 2.80
CA ILE A 92 8.67 8.01 1.52
C ILE A 92 9.60 9.00 0.82
N ASN A 93 9.28 10.29 0.80
CA ASN A 93 10.12 11.32 0.21
C ASN A 93 11.46 11.48 0.95
N ALA A 94 11.45 11.48 2.29
CA ALA A 94 12.68 11.48 3.08
C ALA A 94 13.54 10.24 2.78
N TYR A 95 12.92 9.09 2.58
CA TYR A 95 13.62 7.87 2.17
C TYR A 95 14.23 8.01 0.77
N LEU A 96 13.45 8.46 -0.23
CA LEU A 96 13.94 8.70 -1.60
C LEU A 96 15.12 9.67 -1.61
N GLU A 97 15.02 10.78 -0.88
CA GLU A 97 16.10 11.77 -0.74
C GLU A 97 17.36 11.15 -0.12
N SER A 98 17.21 10.32 0.92
CA SER A 98 18.34 9.61 1.54
C SER A 98 19.05 8.63 0.60
N LYS A 99 18.35 8.16 -0.43
CA LYS A 99 18.87 7.28 -1.48
C LYS A 99 19.34 8.05 -2.73
N GLY A 100 19.24 9.38 -2.74
CA GLY A 100 19.56 10.22 -3.90
C GLY A 100 18.58 10.05 -5.06
N LEU A 101 17.34 9.65 -4.78
CA LEU A 101 16.28 9.44 -5.75
C LEU A 101 15.37 10.67 -5.83
N GLU A 102 14.67 10.82 -6.96
CA GLU A 102 13.69 11.90 -7.13
C GLU A 102 12.50 11.71 -6.18
N THR A 103 12.15 12.76 -5.43
CA THR A 103 11.00 12.74 -4.52
C THR A 103 9.69 12.81 -5.30
N TYR A 104 8.67 12.13 -4.79
CA TYR A 104 7.31 12.24 -5.29
C TYR A 104 6.73 13.61 -4.98
N ASP A 105 6.15 14.24 -5.99
CA ASP A 105 5.46 15.53 -5.88
C ASP A 105 4.06 15.39 -6.49
N ASN A 106 3.03 15.51 -5.66
CA ASN A 106 1.65 15.34 -6.12
C ASN A 106 1.21 16.46 -7.08
N THR A 107 1.90 17.61 -7.06
CA THR A 107 1.57 18.77 -7.89
C THR A 107 1.98 18.57 -9.34
N LYS A 108 2.99 17.73 -9.60
CA LYS A 108 3.40 17.34 -10.96
C LYS A 108 2.32 16.57 -11.73
N LEU A 109 1.43 15.84 -11.06
CA LEU A 109 0.31 15.14 -11.70
C LEU A 109 -0.82 16.08 -12.12
N ALA A 110 -0.95 17.26 -11.49
CA ALA A 110 -1.96 18.26 -11.83
C ALA A 110 -1.66 19.01 -13.15
N PHE A 111 -0.44 18.90 -13.69
CA PHE A 111 -0.03 19.60 -14.92
C PHE A 111 -0.27 18.82 -16.23
N ILE A 112 -0.71 17.57 -16.17
CA ILE A 112 -0.94 16.72 -17.37
C ILE A 112 -2.40 16.79 -17.85
N GLY A 113 -3.15 17.80 -17.39
CA GLY A 113 -4.57 18.01 -17.70
C GLY A 113 -4.86 19.45 -18.12
N TYR A 114 -4.27 19.90 -19.24
CA TYR A 114 -4.74 21.04 -20.02
C TYR A 114 -4.57 20.77 -21.53
#